data_AF-A0A5B0FRA2-F1
#
_entry.id   AF-A0A5B0FRA2-F1
#
_cell.length_a   1.000
_cell.length_b   1.000
_cell.length_c   1.000
_cell.angle_alpha   90.00
_cell.angle_beta   90.00
_cell.angle_gamma   90.00
#
_symmetry.space_group_name_H-M   'P 1'
#
loop_
_entity.id
_entity.type
_entity.pdbx_description
1 polymer ?
#
loop_
_entity_poly.entity_id
_entity_poly.type
_entity_poly.pdbx_seq_one_letter_code
_entity_poly.pdbx_strand_id
1 'polypeptide(L)'
;MQPSIAVLPFNNLSNDPEEEYFSDGITEEIINVLSRVPGLQVAGRTSSFTFKGTRQDLSSIGEQLNANHILKGSVSGSGDQLLIHAQLVNAADGSVVWSEQYDRELDAIFDIQDEIALAILSAVKVELLGEEPALTFKRYTNNKDAYQLYLRGRFYHNKFAGKDEYSKAIGYFESAIDLEPTYAIAYAGIASCYLNMWFYRHMPAVKALPLMEDATRQALALDSGIAESYIALARMQMLYEWDFGSAAHSFKKATDLNWNTAELHVQFALYWGLLGHPAMAEKEIATALSLEPFSLINNFYAAYVYWLSGNFENAVAQGRKLTALQPAFWGGHMIIGANLITLGDYPAAQEALETALEINYNGITLSACGALFGLSGEHESARDILTQMNALSKTQVVSNYDMGIVHATLGDADIAVEYFQNAISQHEPPMLFFKYIVRDWLTGELHDKRYDMLVELILQ
;
A
#
# COMPACT_ATOMS: atom_id res chain seq x y z
N MET A 1 2.97 7.45 27.20
CA MET A 1 3.03 6.75 25.89
C MET A 1 1.70 6.97 25.21
N GLN A 2 1.68 7.07 23.88
CA GLN A 2 0.42 7.12 23.14
C GLN A 2 -0.32 5.78 23.33
N PRO A 3 -1.63 5.78 23.63
CA PRO A 3 -2.43 4.57 23.67
C PRO A 3 -2.38 3.83 22.33
N SER A 4 -2.03 2.54 22.35
CA SER A 4 -1.93 1.70 21.16
C SER A 4 -2.52 0.31 21.37
N ILE A 5 -3.15 -0.21 20.31
CA ILE A 5 -3.87 -1.49 20.32
C ILE A 5 -3.59 -2.28 19.03
N ALA A 6 -3.48 -3.59 19.15
CA ALA A 6 -3.54 -4.53 18.04
C ALA A 6 -4.74 -5.45 18.20
N VAL A 7 -5.44 -5.75 17.11
CA VAL A 7 -6.55 -6.71 17.11
C VAL A 7 -6.09 -7.96 16.39
N LEU A 8 -5.87 -9.04 17.11
CA LEU A 8 -5.47 -10.31 16.51
C LEU A 8 -6.68 -11.01 15.88
N PRO A 9 -6.47 -11.77 14.79
CA PRO A 9 -7.52 -12.60 14.19
C PRO A 9 -8.21 -13.44 15.25
N PHE A 10 -9.53 -13.28 15.34
CA PHE A 10 -10.35 -14.08 16.25
C PHE A 10 -10.26 -15.54 15.83
N ASN A 11 -10.04 -16.43 16.79
CA ASN A 11 -9.96 -17.85 16.51
C ASN A 11 -11.36 -18.40 16.19
N ASN A 12 -11.50 -19.11 15.07
CA ASN A 12 -12.66 -19.95 14.86
C ASN A 12 -12.53 -21.23 15.69
N LEU A 13 -13.46 -21.46 16.61
CA LEU A 13 -13.55 -22.67 17.43
C LEU A 13 -14.62 -23.65 16.94
N SER A 14 -15.29 -23.34 15.84
CA SER A 14 -16.15 -24.29 15.14
C SER A 14 -15.34 -25.21 14.22
N ASN A 15 -15.95 -26.33 13.83
CA ASN A 15 -15.36 -27.28 12.89
C ASN A 15 -15.67 -26.94 11.42
N ASP A 16 -16.27 -25.78 11.13
CA ASP A 16 -16.67 -25.38 9.78
C ASP A 16 -15.70 -24.33 9.21
N PRO A 17 -14.93 -24.66 8.15
CA PRO A 17 -14.06 -23.70 7.46
C PRO A 17 -14.82 -22.50 6.85
N GLU A 18 -16.11 -22.64 6.54
CA GLU A 18 -16.94 -21.54 6.04
C GLU A 18 -17.18 -20.46 7.12
N GLU A 19 -17.04 -20.79 8.41
CA GLU A 19 -17.14 -19.83 9.52
C GLU A 19 -15.83 -19.08 9.79
N GLU A 20 -14.70 -19.50 9.22
CA GLU A 20 -13.42 -18.81 9.41
C GLU A 20 -13.39 -17.44 8.70
N TYR A 21 -14.10 -17.32 7.59
CA TYR A 21 -14.35 -16.02 6.95
C TYR A 21 -15.07 -15.05 7.91
N PHE A 22 -15.94 -15.58 8.77
CA PHE A 22 -16.70 -14.76 9.71
C PHE A 22 -15.84 -14.21 10.86
N SER A 23 -14.99 -15.05 11.46
CA SER A 23 -14.06 -14.60 12.51
C SER A 23 -13.06 -13.56 11.98
N ASP A 24 -12.61 -13.72 10.74
CA ASP A 24 -11.76 -12.74 10.07
C ASP A 24 -12.50 -11.43 9.78
N GLY A 25 -13.77 -11.51 9.37
CA GLY A 25 -14.63 -10.35 9.16
C GLY A 25 -14.86 -9.52 10.44
N ILE A 26 -15.13 -10.17 11.57
CA ILE A 26 -15.25 -9.48 12.89
C ILE A 26 -13.94 -8.74 13.21
N THR A 27 -12.81 -9.43 13.04
CA THR A 27 -11.49 -8.85 13.33
C THR A 27 -11.25 -7.59 12.50
N GLU A 28 -11.56 -7.66 11.20
CA GLU A 28 -11.39 -6.54 10.28
C GLU A 28 -12.32 -5.36 10.62
N GLU A 29 -13.57 -5.63 10.97
CA GLU A 29 -14.50 -4.55 11.34
C GLU A 29 -14.09 -3.85 12.63
N ILE A 30 -13.62 -4.60 13.65
CA ILE A 30 -13.11 -3.99 14.87
C ILE A 30 -11.89 -3.11 14.58
N ILE A 31 -10.97 -3.55 13.73
CA ILE A 31 -9.82 -2.73 13.30
C ILE A 31 -10.31 -1.44 12.63
N ASN A 32 -11.26 -1.54 11.70
CA ASN A 32 -11.81 -0.40 10.98
C ASN A 32 -12.45 0.62 11.93
N VAL A 33 -13.25 0.16 12.88
CA VAL A 33 -13.91 0.97 13.91
C VAL A 33 -12.89 1.66 14.81
N LEU A 34 -11.92 0.92 15.35
CA LEU A 34 -10.91 1.47 16.24
C LEU A 34 -9.95 2.44 15.53
N SER A 35 -9.66 2.22 14.24
CA SER A 35 -8.74 3.07 13.47
C SER A 35 -9.18 4.54 13.41
N ARG A 36 -10.48 4.80 13.54
CA ARG A 36 -11.07 6.16 13.45
C ARG A 36 -11.04 6.90 14.78
N VAL A 37 -10.59 6.26 15.85
CA VAL A 37 -10.60 6.83 17.19
C VAL A 37 -9.46 7.84 17.33
N PRO A 38 -9.76 9.12 17.58
CA PRO A 38 -8.72 10.11 17.80
C PRO A 38 -7.83 9.71 19.00
N GLY A 39 -6.52 9.82 18.82
CA GLY A 39 -5.54 9.54 19.89
C GLY A 39 -5.19 8.06 20.11
N LEU A 40 -5.92 7.12 19.50
CA LEU A 40 -5.63 5.68 19.60
C LEU A 40 -4.85 5.20 18.36
N GLN A 41 -3.64 4.66 18.56
CA GLN A 41 -2.90 3.99 17.49
C GLN A 41 -3.39 2.56 17.33
N VAL A 42 -3.70 2.16 16.10
CA VAL A 42 -4.20 0.81 15.80
C VAL A 42 -3.25 0.11 14.85
N ALA A 43 -2.74 -1.05 15.26
CA ALA A 43 -1.97 -1.91 14.36
C ALA A 43 -2.86 -2.36 13.19
N GLY A 44 -2.37 -2.20 11.98
CA GLY A 44 -3.14 -2.45 10.78
C GLY A 44 -3.37 -3.93 10.52
N ARG A 45 -4.43 -4.18 9.74
CA ARG A 45 -4.95 -5.52 9.42
C ARG A 45 -3.87 -6.46 8.87
N THR A 46 -3.03 -6.02 7.94
CA THR A 46 -2.07 -6.93 7.29
C THR A 46 -1.07 -7.48 8.30
N SER A 47 -0.57 -6.58 9.16
CA SER A 47 0.37 -6.92 10.22
C SER A 47 -0.26 -7.79 11.30
N SER A 48 -1.47 -7.45 11.78
CA SER A 48 -2.17 -8.28 12.76
C SER A 48 -2.45 -9.69 12.26
N PHE A 49 -2.85 -9.83 10.99
CA PHE A 49 -3.15 -11.14 10.39
C PHE A 49 -1.92 -12.02 10.18
N THR A 50 -0.71 -11.47 10.18
CA THR A 50 0.55 -12.24 10.14
C THR A 50 0.67 -13.18 11.35
N PHE A 51 0.01 -12.85 12.46
CA PHE A 51 0.02 -13.63 13.69
C PHE A 51 -1.15 -14.63 13.79
N LYS A 52 -1.94 -14.82 12.73
CA LYS A 52 -3.04 -15.79 12.75
C LYS A 52 -2.51 -17.20 13.04
N GLY A 53 -3.09 -17.87 14.04
CA GLY A 53 -2.72 -19.24 14.42
C GLY A 53 -1.31 -19.37 15.03
N THR A 54 -0.61 -18.27 15.31
CA THR A 54 0.69 -18.33 15.98
C THR A 54 0.57 -18.77 17.44
N ARG A 55 1.66 -19.30 18.00
CA ARG A 55 1.80 -19.62 19.44
C ARG A 55 2.78 -18.70 20.17
N GLN A 56 3.18 -17.62 19.51
CA GLN A 56 4.09 -16.63 20.07
C GLN A 56 3.49 -15.93 21.30
N ASP A 57 4.33 -15.49 22.22
CA ASP A 57 3.90 -14.78 23.41
C ASP A 57 3.35 -13.38 23.07
N LEU A 58 2.38 -12.92 23.87
CA LEU A 58 1.66 -11.66 23.62
C LEU A 58 2.56 -10.42 23.79
N SER A 59 3.58 -10.49 24.63
CA SER A 59 4.55 -9.39 24.78
C SER A 59 5.34 -9.19 23.50
N SER A 60 5.86 -10.27 22.93
CA SER A 60 6.59 -10.22 21.68
C SER A 60 5.72 -9.81 20.49
N ILE A 61 4.46 -10.25 20.45
CA ILE A 61 3.49 -9.79 19.44
C ILE A 61 3.23 -8.28 19.60
N GLY A 62 3.03 -7.80 20.82
CA GLY A 62 2.80 -6.38 21.11
C GLY A 62 3.99 -5.52 20.69
N GLU A 63 5.22 -5.93 21.00
CA GLU A 63 6.44 -5.26 20.55
C GLU A 63 6.53 -5.18 19.03
N GLN A 64 6.28 -6.29 18.33
CA GLN A 64 6.36 -6.35 16.87
C GLN A 64 5.28 -5.52 16.17
N LEU A 65 4.10 -5.42 16.78
CA LEU A 65 2.97 -4.61 16.28
C LEU A 65 2.97 -3.17 16.81
N ASN A 66 3.96 -2.77 17.60
CA ASN A 66 4.02 -1.48 18.29
C ASN A 66 2.75 -1.17 19.11
N ALA A 67 2.19 -2.20 19.74
CA ALA A 67 0.93 -2.17 20.47
C ALA A 67 1.12 -2.48 21.95
N ASN A 68 0.65 -1.59 22.82
CA ASN A 68 0.69 -1.77 24.26
C ASN A 68 -0.45 -2.66 24.77
N HIS A 69 -1.52 -2.78 23.99
CA HIS A 69 -2.65 -3.65 24.27
C HIS A 69 -2.95 -4.56 23.10
N ILE A 70 -3.43 -5.76 23.41
CA ILE A 70 -3.86 -6.73 22.41
C ILE A 70 -5.32 -7.07 22.68
N LEU A 71 -6.16 -6.87 21.67
CA LEU A 71 -7.48 -7.45 21.61
C LEU A 71 -7.38 -8.80 20.92
N LYS A 72 -7.82 -9.84 21.62
CA LYS A 72 -7.89 -11.20 21.09
C LYS A 72 -9.26 -11.79 21.41
N GLY A 73 -9.63 -12.83 20.68
CA GLY A 73 -10.90 -13.46 20.93
C GLY A 73 -11.09 -14.77 20.18
N SER A 74 -12.29 -15.31 20.33
CA SER A 74 -12.72 -16.51 19.64
C SER A 74 -14.19 -16.43 19.30
N VAL A 75 -14.56 -17.12 18.24
CA VAL A 75 -15.94 -17.28 17.77
C VAL A 75 -16.25 -18.77 17.72
N SER A 76 -17.43 -19.17 18.19
CA SER A 76 -17.97 -20.53 18.00
C SER A 76 -19.45 -20.48 17.66
N GLY A 77 -19.84 -21.15 16.58
CA GLY A 77 -21.25 -21.34 16.20
C GLY A 77 -21.81 -22.69 16.65
N SER A 78 -23.13 -22.73 16.95
CA SER A 78 -23.91 -23.95 17.10
C SER A 78 -25.35 -23.74 16.63
N GLY A 79 -25.68 -24.26 15.44
CA GLY A 79 -26.99 -24.02 14.82
C GLY A 79 -27.16 -22.53 14.49
N ASP A 80 -28.21 -21.91 15.00
CA ASP A 80 -28.48 -20.47 14.81
C ASP A 80 -27.89 -19.60 15.94
N GLN A 81 -27.06 -20.14 16.84
CA GLN A 81 -26.45 -19.39 17.94
C GLN A 81 -24.95 -19.22 17.73
N LEU A 82 -24.44 -18.04 18.08
CA LEU A 82 -23.07 -17.64 17.93
C LEU A 82 -22.53 -17.06 19.24
N LEU A 83 -21.44 -17.66 19.70
CA LEU A 83 -20.76 -17.29 20.93
C LEU A 83 -19.42 -16.63 20.60
N ILE A 84 -19.27 -15.37 21.02
CA ILE A 84 -18.04 -14.59 20.84
C ILE A 84 -17.44 -14.29 22.20
N HIS A 85 -16.16 -14.57 22.35
CA HIS A 85 -15.35 -14.14 23.49
C HIS A 85 -14.34 -13.09 23.02
N ALA A 86 -14.29 -11.96 23.69
CA ALA A 86 -13.33 -10.90 23.42
C ALA A 86 -12.60 -10.50 24.69
N GLN A 87 -11.29 -10.31 24.60
CA GLN A 87 -10.41 -9.95 25.71
C GLN A 87 -9.42 -8.87 25.28
N LEU A 88 -9.40 -7.78 26.02
CA LEU A 88 -8.35 -6.77 25.94
C LEU A 88 -7.31 -7.08 27.02
N VAL A 89 -6.06 -7.25 26.60
CA VAL A 89 -4.95 -7.54 27.51
C VAL A 89 -3.84 -6.50 27.39
N ASN A 90 -3.13 -6.25 28.48
CA ASN A 90 -1.87 -5.53 28.45
C ASN A 90 -0.80 -6.42 27.81
N ALA A 91 -0.11 -5.92 26.78
CA ALA A 91 0.88 -6.72 26.06
C ALA A 91 2.10 -7.05 26.92
N ALA A 92 2.52 -6.15 27.82
CA ALA A 92 3.79 -6.28 28.55
C ALA A 92 3.76 -7.40 29.61
N ASP A 93 2.62 -7.66 30.25
CA ASP A 93 2.49 -8.66 31.31
C ASP A 93 1.36 -9.68 31.08
N GLY A 94 0.57 -9.51 30.01
CA GLY A 94 -0.54 -10.39 29.68
C GLY A 94 -1.77 -10.25 30.59
N SER A 95 -1.80 -9.25 31.48
CA SER A 95 -2.94 -9.01 32.37
C SER A 95 -4.19 -8.66 31.58
N VAL A 96 -5.34 -9.22 31.99
CA VAL A 96 -6.63 -8.94 31.38
C VAL A 96 -7.13 -7.59 31.91
N VAL A 97 -7.31 -6.63 31.01
CA VAL A 97 -7.86 -5.30 31.31
C VAL A 97 -9.39 -5.34 31.22
N TRP A 98 -9.91 -6.03 30.21
CA TRP A 98 -11.34 -6.20 29.98
C TRP A 98 -11.62 -7.54 29.29
N SER A 99 -12.76 -8.16 29.61
CA SER A 99 -13.20 -9.41 29.00
C SER A 99 -14.72 -9.48 29.00
N GLU A 100 -15.30 -9.80 27.85
CA GLU A 100 -16.74 -10.03 27.70
C GLU A 100 -17.06 -11.23 26.81
N GLN A 101 -18.28 -11.72 26.96
CA GLN A 101 -18.85 -12.82 26.22
C GLN A 101 -20.19 -12.36 25.62
N TYR A 102 -20.37 -12.60 24.33
CA TYR A 102 -21.59 -12.28 23.60
C TYR A 102 -22.20 -13.57 23.08
N ASP A 103 -23.46 -13.83 23.45
CA ASP A 103 -24.27 -14.95 22.99
C ASP A 103 -25.42 -14.39 22.16
N ARG A 104 -25.48 -14.74 20.88
CA ARG A 104 -26.34 -14.06 19.89
C ARG A 104 -26.82 -14.98 18.78
N GLU A 105 -28.00 -14.69 18.23
CA GLU A 105 -28.56 -15.41 17.08
C GLU A 105 -27.91 -14.99 15.75
N LEU A 106 -27.61 -15.97 14.89
CA LEU A 106 -27.00 -15.82 13.57
C LEU A 106 -27.82 -14.93 12.61
N ASP A 107 -29.15 -14.85 12.78
CA ASP A 107 -30.01 -14.03 11.92
C ASP A 107 -29.73 -12.51 12.03
N ALA A 108 -29.17 -12.06 13.16
CA ALA A 108 -28.78 -10.67 13.44
C ALA A 108 -27.26 -10.39 13.27
N ILE A 109 -26.53 -11.29 12.61
CA ILE A 109 -25.05 -11.33 12.52
C ILE A 109 -24.32 -10.01 12.24
N PHE A 110 -24.93 -9.06 11.52
CA PHE A 110 -24.31 -7.75 11.23
C PHE A 110 -24.66 -6.67 12.25
N ASP A 111 -25.84 -6.72 12.87
CA ASP A 111 -26.15 -5.86 14.01
C ASP A 111 -25.28 -6.24 15.21
N ILE A 112 -24.92 -7.51 15.30
CA ILE A 112 -23.99 -8.05 16.31
C ILE A 112 -22.56 -7.58 16.07
N GLN A 113 -22.08 -7.57 14.83
CA GLN A 113 -20.74 -7.04 14.51
C GLN A 113 -20.61 -5.58 14.92
N ASP A 114 -21.60 -4.76 14.57
CA ASP A 114 -21.65 -3.36 14.99
C ASP A 114 -21.72 -3.27 16.51
N GLU A 115 -22.68 -3.94 17.17
CA GLU A 115 -22.83 -3.92 18.63
C GLU A 115 -21.54 -4.31 19.36
N ILE A 116 -20.84 -5.35 18.88
CA ILE A 116 -19.59 -5.83 19.46
C ILE A 116 -18.46 -4.84 19.21
N ALA A 117 -18.31 -4.32 17.99
CA ALA A 117 -17.30 -3.31 17.71
C ALA A 117 -17.55 -2.02 18.53
N LEU A 118 -18.81 -1.64 18.75
CA LEU A 118 -19.23 -0.52 19.61
C LEU A 118 -18.92 -0.78 21.09
N ALA A 119 -19.23 -1.98 21.58
CA ALA A 119 -18.97 -2.36 22.96
C ALA A 119 -17.46 -2.41 23.24
N ILE A 120 -16.71 -3.02 22.33
CA ILE A 120 -15.24 -3.05 22.37
C ILE A 120 -14.68 -1.64 22.27
N LEU A 121 -15.18 -0.77 21.39
CA LEU A 121 -14.76 0.63 21.38
C LEU A 121 -14.99 1.26 22.75
N SER A 122 -16.20 1.11 23.30
CA SER A 122 -16.59 1.77 24.54
C SER A 122 -15.67 1.34 25.68
N ALA A 123 -15.40 0.03 25.80
CA ALA A 123 -14.41 -0.51 26.73
C ALA A 123 -13.02 0.08 26.47
N VAL A 124 -12.55 0.07 25.22
CA VAL A 124 -11.22 0.61 24.86
C VAL A 124 -11.11 2.11 25.15
N LYS A 125 -12.13 2.93 24.90
CA LYS A 125 -12.12 4.38 25.19
C LYS A 125 -12.07 4.66 26.68
N VAL A 126 -12.90 3.96 27.46
CA VAL A 126 -12.95 4.12 28.91
C VAL A 126 -11.63 3.69 29.52
N GLU A 127 -11.12 2.52 29.14
CA GLU A 127 -9.91 1.93 29.74
C GLU A 127 -8.61 2.59 29.24
N LEU A 128 -8.53 2.96 27.96
CA LEU A 128 -7.27 3.47 27.37
C LEU A 128 -7.21 4.99 27.23
N LEU A 129 -8.34 5.66 27.00
CA LEU A 129 -8.39 7.11 26.75
C LEU A 129 -9.01 7.90 27.92
N GLY A 130 -9.73 7.24 28.83
CA GLY A 130 -10.44 7.91 29.93
C GLY A 130 -11.55 8.85 29.48
N GLU A 131 -12.06 8.67 28.26
CA GLU A 131 -13.13 9.49 27.67
C GLU A 131 -14.45 8.73 27.65
N GLU A 132 -15.54 9.39 28.04
CA GLU A 132 -16.89 8.85 27.82
C GLU A 132 -17.28 8.92 26.33
N PRO A 133 -18.05 7.93 25.83
CA PRO A 133 -18.33 7.81 24.41
C PRO A 133 -19.19 8.98 23.87
N ALA A 134 -18.61 9.80 22.99
CA ALA A 134 -19.35 10.59 22.00
C ALA A 134 -19.44 9.78 20.69
N LEU A 135 -20.49 8.98 20.52
CA LEU A 135 -20.61 8.03 19.41
C LEU A 135 -21.31 8.66 18.20
N THR A 136 -20.58 8.83 17.10
CA THR A 136 -21.15 8.83 15.75
C THR A 136 -20.27 7.94 14.88
N PHE A 137 -20.67 6.68 14.74
CA PHE A 137 -20.07 5.78 13.77
C PHE A 137 -20.78 5.88 12.45
N LYS A 138 -20.00 5.94 11.37
CA LYS A 138 -20.54 5.89 10.02
C LYS A 138 -20.39 4.47 9.49
N ARG A 139 -21.49 3.74 9.52
CA ARG A 139 -21.67 2.51 8.74
C ARG A 139 -21.88 2.89 7.28
N TYR A 140 -21.06 2.36 6.38
CA TYR A 140 -21.11 2.72 4.95
C TYR A 140 -22.16 1.97 4.14
N THR A 141 -22.65 0.84 4.67
CA THR A 141 -23.67 0.01 4.03
C THR A 141 -24.44 -0.79 5.10
N ASN A 142 -25.75 -0.94 4.91
CA ASN A 142 -26.57 -1.91 5.64
C ASN A 142 -26.79 -3.20 4.83
N ASN A 143 -26.25 -3.27 3.62
CA ASN A 143 -26.33 -4.42 2.73
C ASN A 143 -25.16 -5.37 3.00
N LYS A 144 -25.49 -6.50 3.61
CA LYS A 144 -24.58 -7.58 4.00
C LYS A 144 -23.76 -8.11 2.82
N ASP A 145 -24.42 -8.35 1.71
CA ASP A 145 -23.81 -8.94 0.51
C ASP A 145 -22.84 -7.93 -0.15
N ALA A 146 -23.23 -6.64 -0.20
CA ALA A 146 -22.36 -5.58 -0.69
C ALA A 146 -21.08 -5.45 0.15
N TYR A 147 -21.22 -5.52 1.48
CA TYR A 147 -20.07 -5.49 2.40
C TYR A 147 -19.12 -6.67 2.18
N GLN A 148 -19.63 -7.90 2.08
CA GLN A 148 -18.80 -9.08 1.82
C GLN A 148 -18.04 -8.99 0.50
N LEU A 149 -18.70 -8.51 -0.56
CA LEU A 149 -18.07 -8.26 -1.85
C LEU A 149 -16.97 -7.21 -1.73
N TYR A 150 -17.22 -6.11 -1.01
CA TYR A 150 -16.19 -5.10 -0.74
C TYR A 150 -14.96 -5.69 -0.02
N LEU A 151 -15.16 -6.51 1.01
CA LEU A 151 -14.05 -7.16 1.72
C LEU A 151 -13.23 -8.08 0.81
N ARG A 152 -13.90 -8.84 -0.08
CA ARG A 152 -13.22 -9.63 -1.11
C ARG A 152 -12.42 -8.74 -2.05
N GLY A 153 -12.99 -7.61 -2.47
CA GLY A 153 -12.28 -6.60 -3.26
C GLY A 153 -10.99 -6.11 -2.58
N ARG A 154 -11.09 -5.74 -1.28
CA ARG A 154 -9.94 -5.34 -0.46
C ARG A 154 -8.88 -6.43 -0.34
N PHE A 155 -9.29 -7.68 -0.14
CA PHE A 155 -8.36 -8.82 -0.07
C PHE A 155 -7.52 -8.94 -1.34
N TYR A 156 -8.16 -8.89 -2.52
CA TYR A 156 -7.45 -8.98 -3.80
C TYR A 156 -6.59 -7.74 -4.07
N HIS A 157 -7.05 -6.54 -3.71
CA HIS A 157 -6.28 -5.30 -3.84
C HIS A 157 -5.00 -5.32 -2.97
N ASN A 158 -5.11 -5.78 -1.72
CA ASN A 158 -3.99 -5.81 -0.76
C ASN A 158 -2.90 -6.83 -1.11
N LYS A 159 -3.18 -7.86 -1.92
CA LYS A 159 -2.17 -8.85 -2.35
C LYS A 159 -1.06 -8.26 -3.20
N PHE A 160 -1.33 -7.14 -3.89
CA PHE A 160 -0.32 -6.45 -4.68
C PHE A 160 0.40 -7.37 -5.69
N ALA A 161 -0.35 -8.30 -6.29
CA ALA A 161 0.18 -9.38 -7.14
C ALA A 161 -0.14 -9.18 -8.65
N GLY A 162 -0.25 -7.92 -9.06
CA GLY A 162 -0.32 -7.51 -10.46
C GLY A 162 -1.73 -7.43 -11.05
N LYS A 163 -1.78 -7.35 -12.39
CA LYS A 163 -2.98 -7.04 -13.17
C LYS A 163 -4.21 -7.89 -12.83
N ASP A 164 -4.02 -9.20 -12.67
CA ASP A 164 -5.13 -10.13 -12.51
C ASP A 164 -5.81 -9.98 -11.15
N GLU A 165 -5.04 -9.78 -10.08
CA GLU A 165 -5.59 -9.56 -8.74
C GLU A 165 -6.26 -8.18 -8.64
N TYR A 166 -5.73 -7.13 -9.27
CA TYR A 166 -6.43 -5.84 -9.38
C TYR A 166 -7.74 -5.95 -10.16
N SER A 167 -7.76 -6.74 -11.24
CA SER A 167 -8.98 -6.96 -12.03
C SER A 167 -10.04 -7.72 -11.22
N LYS A 168 -9.64 -8.73 -10.43
CA LYS A 168 -10.53 -9.40 -9.48
C LYS A 168 -11.06 -8.43 -8.43
N ALA A 169 -10.20 -7.60 -7.85
CA ALA A 169 -10.59 -6.60 -6.86
C ALA A 169 -11.65 -5.64 -7.41
N ILE A 170 -11.42 -5.09 -8.61
CA ILE A 170 -12.39 -4.24 -9.31
C ILE A 170 -13.72 -4.96 -9.51
N GLY A 171 -13.72 -6.20 -10.02
CA GLY A 171 -14.96 -6.95 -10.23
C GLY A 171 -15.77 -7.19 -8.95
N TYR A 172 -15.10 -7.39 -7.81
CA TYR A 172 -15.79 -7.47 -6.51
C TYR A 172 -16.34 -6.12 -6.04
N PHE A 173 -15.60 -5.03 -6.24
CA PHE A 173 -16.10 -3.69 -5.93
C PHE A 173 -17.28 -3.29 -6.82
N GLU A 174 -17.24 -3.60 -8.11
CA GLU A 174 -18.35 -3.40 -9.06
C GLU A 174 -19.57 -4.21 -8.63
N SER A 175 -19.39 -5.48 -8.26
CA SER A 175 -20.49 -6.31 -7.74
C SER A 175 -21.10 -5.73 -6.45
N ALA A 176 -20.29 -5.12 -5.59
CA ALA A 176 -20.80 -4.44 -4.38
C ALA A 176 -21.62 -3.20 -4.75
N ILE A 177 -21.19 -2.45 -5.77
CA ILE A 177 -21.89 -1.26 -6.31
C ILE A 177 -23.19 -1.64 -7.00
N ASP A 178 -23.24 -2.78 -7.70
CA ASP A 178 -24.47 -3.28 -8.32
C ASP A 178 -25.57 -3.54 -7.28
N LEU A 179 -25.18 -3.98 -6.08
CA LEU A 179 -26.09 -4.18 -4.95
C LEU A 179 -26.42 -2.88 -4.20
N GLU A 180 -25.45 -1.96 -4.11
CA GLU A 180 -25.62 -0.67 -3.47
C GLU A 180 -24.86 0.44 -4.22
N PRO A 181 -25.53 1.14 -5.16
CA PRO A 181 -24.88 2.17 -5.98
C PRO A 181 -24.33 3.36 -5.19
N THR A 182 -24.75 3.51 -3.93
CA THR A 182 -24.29 4.56 -3.02
C THR A 182 -23.07 4.14 -2.19
N TYR A 183 -22.51 2.95 -2.40
CA TYR A 183 -21.44 2.41 -1.57
C TYR A 183 -20.07 3.04 -1.90
N ALA A 184 -19.90 4.30 -1.50
CA ALA A 184 -18.81 5.20 -1.87
C ALA A 184 -17.40 4.62 -1.69
N ILE A 185 -17.16 3.81 -0.66
CA ILE A 185 -15.85 3.23 -0.38
C ILE A 185 -15.41 2.18 -1.42
N ALA A 186 -16.36 1.52 -2.08
CA ALA A 186 -16.06 0.60 -3.18
C ALA A 186 -15.51 1.36 -4.40
N TYR A 187 -16.06 2.54 -4.71
CA TYR A 187 -15.52 3.42 -5.75
C TYR A 187 -14.08 3.88 -5.44
N ALA A 188 -13.77 4.19 -4.18
CA ALA A 188 -12.39 4.52 -3.78
C ALA A 188 -11.43 3.34 -4.01
N GLY A 189 -11.89 2.11 -3.72
CA GLY A 189 -11.14 0.88 -4.02
C GLY A 189 -10.87 0.69 -5.52
N ILE A 190 -11.87 0.94 -6.37
CA ILE A 190 -11.73 0.90 -7.83
C ILE A 190 -10.70 1.93 -8.31
N ALA A 191 -10.79 3.18 -7.81
CA ALA A 191 -9.85 4.23 -8.16
C ALA A 191 -8.40 3.84 -7.81
N SER A 192 -8.16 3.30 -6.60
CA SER A 192 -6.85 2.83 -6.18
C SER A 192 -6.33 1.66 -7.04
N CYS A 193 -7.20 0.74 -7.46
CA CYS A 193 -6.82 -0.35 -8.37
C CYS A 193 -6.37 0.17 -9.74
N TYR A 194 -7.14 1.06 -10.38
CA TYR A 194 -6.74 1.62 -11.67
C TYR A 194 -5.46 2.45 -11.58
N LEU A 195 -5.30 3.21 -10.50
CA LEU A 195 -4.07 3.96 -10.23
C LEU A 195 -2.86 3.01 -10.13
N ASN A 196 -2.97 1.94 -9.34
CA ASN A 196 -1.89 0.96 -9.23
C ASN A 196 -1.63 0.23 -10.57
N MET A 197 -2.68 -0.12 -11.32
CA MET A 197 -2.51 -0.73 -12.64
C MET A 197 -1.77 0.19 -13.62
N TRP A 198 -2.03 1.49 -13.57
CA TRP A 198 -1.28 2.48 -14.35
C TRP A 198 0.15 2.64 -13.84
N PHE A 199 0.33 2.87 -12.54
CA PHE A 199 1.63 3.10 -11.93
C PHE A 199 2.60 1.92 -12.15
N TYR A 200 2.12 0.67 -12.05
CA TYR A 200 2.93 -0.54 -12.25
C TYR A 200 2.90 -1.09 -13.68
N ARG A 201 2.50 -0.28 -14.68
CA ARG A 201 2.51 -0.65 -16.11
C ARG A 201 1.69 -1.92 -16.41
N HIS A 202 0.60 -2.14 -15.68
CA HIS A 202 -0.39 -3.18 -16.01
C HIS A 202 -1.48 -2.67 -16.97
N MET A 203 -1.67 -1.35 -17.06
CA MET A 203 -2.64 -0.70 -17.93
C MET A 203 -2.09 0.63 -18.45
N PRO A 204 -2.25 0.97 -19.74
CA PRO A 204 -1.79 2.24 -20.28
C PRO A 204 -2.63 3.42 -19.75
N ALA A 205 -1.99 4.59 -19.66
CA ALA A 205 -2.59 5.83 -19.14
C ALA A 205 -3.95 6.16 -19.77
N VAL A 206 -4.03 6.08 -21.10
CA VAL A 206 -5.25 6.36 -21.89
C VAL A 206 -6.47 5.52 -21.49
N LYS A 207 -6.27 4.37 -20.84
CA LYS A 207 -7.35 3.52 -20.34
C LYS A 207 -7.58 3.70 -18.84
N ALA A 208 -6.51 3.71 -18.04
CA ALA A 208 -6.62 3.71 -16.59
C ALA A 208 -7.05 5.06 -16.02
N LEU A 209 -6.53 6.17 -16.54
CA LEU A 209 -6.74 7.50 -15.96
C LEU A 209 -8.21 7.95 -16.00
N PRO A 210 -8.97 7.80 -17.11
CA PRO A 210 -10.39 8.17 -17.11
C PRO A 210 -11.22 7.35 -16.13
N LEU A 211 -10.89 6.07 -15.95
CA LEU A 211 -11.58 5.17 -15.02
C LEU A 211 -11.27 5.50 -13.56
N MET A 212 -10.00 5.83 -13.27
CA MET A 212 -9.56 6.32 -11.96
C MET A 212 -10.24 7.64 -11.60
N GLU A 213 -10.29 8.60 -12.53
CA GLU A 213 -10.92 9.90 -12.32
C GLU A 213 -12.41 9.77 -12.04
N ASP A 214 -13.14 8.98 -12.86
CA ASP A 214 -14.56 8.76 -12.64
C ASP A 214 -14.84 8.10 -11.29
N ALA A 215 -14.13 7.03 -10.94
CA ALA A 215 -14.29 6.35 -9.67
C ALA A 215 -13.96 7.28 -8.47
N THR A 216 -12.91 8.08 -8.56
CA THR A 216 -12.55 9.07 -7.52
C THR A 216 -13.65 10.12 -7.34
N ARG A 217 -14.18 10.64 -8.46
CA ARG A 217 -15.27 11.62 -8.45
C ARG A 217 -16.55 11.05 -7.84
N GLN A 218 -16.92 9.82 -8.19
CA GLN A 218 -18.10 9.15 -7.63
C GLN A 218 -17.96 8.92 -6.13
N ALA A 219 -16.79 8.44 -5.68
CA ALA A 219 -16.53 8.20 -4.26
C ALA A 219 -16.73 9.49 -3.43
N LEU A 220 -16.15 10.61 -3.87
CA LEU A 220 -16.25 11.90 -3.18
C LEU A 220 -17.66 12.52 -3.26
N ALA A 221 -18.37 12.34 -4.38
CA ALA A 221 -19.73 12.85 -4.56
C ALA A 221 -20.74 12.13 -3.65
N LEU A 222 -20.55 10.83 -3.45
CA LEU A 222 -21.39 10.01 -2.57
C LEU A 222 -21.04 10.22 -1.10
N ASP A 223 -19.74 10.31 -0.77
CA ASP A 223 -19.29 10.49 0.60
C ASP A 223 -17.93 11.19 0.72
N SER A 224 -17.96 12.45 1.16
CA SER A 224 -16.77 13.26 1.42
C SER A 224 -16.15 13.05 2.82
N GLY A 225 -16.56 12.00 3.54
CA GLY A 225 -16.06 11.59 4.85
C GLY A 225 -15.20 10.33 4.83
N ILE A 226 -14.75 9.87 3.66
CA ILE A 226 -13.92 8.65 3.49
C ILE A 226 -12.47 9.06 3.26
N ALA A 227 -11.55 8.59 4.11
CA ALA A 227 -10.13 8.91 3.98
C ALA A 227 -9.55 8.35 2.67
N GLU A 228 -9.91 7.12 2.31
CA GLU A 228 -9.47 6.41 1.11
C GLU A 228 -9.83 7.17 -0.19
N SER A 229 -10.98 7.86 -0.21
CA SER A 229 -11.37 8.71 -1.34
C SER A 229 -10.42 9.90 -1.52
N TYR A 230 -9.98 10.52 -0.42
CA TYR A 230 -8.98 11.60 -0.47
C TYR A 230 -7.56 11.08 -0.71
N ILE A 231 -7.23 9.84 -0.31
CA ILE A 231 -5.96 9.21 -0.70
C ILE A 231 -5.93 9.02 -2.22
N ALA A 232 -6.99 8.46 -2.82
CA ALA A 232 -7.09 8.31 -4.26
C ALA A 232 -6.98 9.66 -4.99
N LEU A 233 -7.72 10.68 -4.52
CA LEU A 233 -7.65 12.04 -5.05
C LEU A 233 -6.25 12.64 -4.94
N ALA A 234 -5.62 12.56 -3.76
CA ALA A 234 -4.28 13.11 -3.53
C ALA A 234 -3.23 12.45 -4.43
N ARG A 235 -3.32 11.13 -4.62
CA ARG A 235 -2.42 10.40 -5.52
C ARG A 235 -2.66 10.76 -6.98
N MET A 236 -3.91 10.97 -7.42
CA MET A 236 -4.22 11.46 -8.77
C MET A 236 -3.64 12.86 -9.00
N GLN A 237 -3.91 13.78 -8.07
CA GLN A 237 -3.39 15.15 -8.10
C GLN A 237 -1.85 15.16 -8.15
N MET A 238 -1.20 14.36 -7.31
CA MET A 238 0.26 14.28 -7.25
C MET A 238 0.87 13.58 -8.48
N LEU A 239 0.39 12.39 -8.84
CA LEU A 239 1.07 11.52 -9.80
C LEU A 239 0.72 11.86 -11.25
N TYR A 240 -0.53 12.26 -11.50
CA TYR A 240 -1.03 12.52 -12.85
C TYR A 240 -1.12 14.01 -13.16
N GLU A 241 -1.82 14.77 -12.32
CA GLU A 241 -2.07 16.19 -12.58
C GLU A 241 -0.86 17.08 -12.24
N TRP A 242 0.12 16.53 -11.51
CA TRP A 242 1.28 17.23 -10.95
C TRP A 242 0.90 18.46 -10.11
N ASP A 243 -0.33 18.47 -9.59
CA ASP A 243 -0.84 19.50 -8.68
C ASP A 243 -0.50 19.15 -7.23
N PHE A 244 0.75 19.41 -6.87
CA PHE A 244 1.25 19.21 -5.50
C PHE A 244 0.53 20.09 -4.46
N GLY A 245 -0.05 21.21 -4.87
CA GLY A 245 -0.79 22.10 -4.00
C GLY A 245 -2.09 21.45 -3.55
N SER A 246 -2.91 20.99 -4.50
CA SER A 246 -4.16 20.29 -4.21
C SER A 246 -3.90 18.94 -3.54
N ALA A 247 -2.87 18.21 -3.97
CA ALA A 247 -2.49 16.93 -3.34
C ALA A 247 -2.22 17.07 -1.83
N ALA A 248 -1.53 18.14 -1.41
CA ALA A 248 -1.26 18.40 0.01
C ALA A 248 -2.55 18.56 0.83
N HIS A 249 -3.54 19.28 0.28
CA HIS A 249 -4.82 19.49 0.94
C HIS A 249 -5.60 18.17 1.06
N SER A 250 -5.58 17.35 0.00
CA SER A 250 -6.23 16.04 -0.03
C SER A 250 -5.57 15.06 0.95
N PHE A 251 -4.24 14.98 0.99
CA PHE A 251 -3.53 14.16 1.99
C PHE A 251 -3.86 14.60 3.41
N LYS A 252 -3.82 15.91 3.70
CA LYS A 252 -4.18 16.42 5.03
C LYS A 252 -5.63 16.08 5.40
N LYS A 253 -6.57 16.21 4.45
CA LYS A 253 -7.96 15.84 4.68
C LYS A 253 -8.13 14.35 4.97
N ALA A 254 -7.39 13.49 4.27
CA ALA A 254 -7.34 12.06 4.57
C ALA A 254 -6.79 11.79 5.97
N THR A 255 -5.74 12.50 6.41
CA THR A 255 -5.18 12.38 7.78
C THR A 255 -6.20 12.80 8.83
N ASP A 256 -6.90 13.90 8.62
CA ASP A 256 -7.94 14.39 9.55
C ASP A 256 -9.11 13.40 9.67
N LEU A 257 -9.40 12.64 8.60
CA LEU A 257 -10.48 11.64 8.58
C LEU A 257 -10.07 10.30 9.21
N ASN A 258 -8.88 9.79 8.89
CA ASN A 258 -8.36 8.55 9.47
C ASN A 258 -6.83 8.48 9.40
N TRP A 259 -6.18 8.96 10.46
CA TRP A 259 -4.72 8.91 10.61
C TRP A 259 -4.17 7.49 10.78
N ASN A 260 -4.96 6.49 11.20
CA ASN A 260 -4.47 5.10 11.31
C ASN A 260 -4.35 4.38 9.96
N THR A 261 -4.49 5.08 8.84
CA THR A 261 -4.36 4.51 7.50
C THR A 261 -2.89 4.47 7.09
N ALA A 262 -2.21 3.32 7.21
CA ALA A 262 -0.79 3.24 6.87
C ALA A 262 -0.47 3.58 5.40
N GLU A 263 -1.38 3.26 4.45
CA GLU A 263 -1.22 3.62 3.03
C GLU A 263 -1.14 5.14 2.85
N LEU A 264 -1.95 5.90 3.58
CA LEU A 264 -1.93 7.37 3.55
C LEU A 264 -0.53 7.89 3.86
N HIS A 265 0.07 7.39 4.94
CA HIS A 265 1.38 7.85 5.40
C HIS A 265 2.49 7.53 4.39
N VAL A 266 2.54 6.34 3.80
CA VAL A 266 3.57 6.06 2.77
C VAL A 266 3.38 6.88 1.49
N GLN A 267 2.14 7.16 1.08
CA GLN A 267 1.88 8.01 -0.08
C GLN A 267 2.22 9.48 0.21
N PHE A 268 1.96 9.95 1.43
CA PHE A 268 2.34 11.30 1.85
C PHE A 268 3.86 11.42 2.06
N ALA A 269 4.54 10.35 2.47
CA ALA A 269 5.99 10.29 2.49
C ALA A 269 6.57 10.45 1.08
N LEU A 270 5.98 9.79 0.08
CA LEU A 270 6.37 9.92 -1.31
C LEU A 270 6.23 11.36 -1.81
N TYR A 271 5.12 12.03 -1.47
CA TYR A 271 4.91 13.45 -1.73
C TYR A 271 6.03 14.33 -1.14
N TRP A 272 6.35 14.16 0.15
CA TRP A 272 7.42 14.92 0.79
C TRP A 272 8.80 14.62 0.18
N GLY A 273 9.04 13.35 -0.16
CA GLY A 273 10.25 12.92 -0.86
C GLY A 273 10.41 13.65 -2.18
N LEU A 274 9.36 13.65 -3.02
CA LEU A 274 9.30 14.33 -4.31
C LEU A 274 9.54 15.84 -4.20
N LEU A 275 9.08 16.49 -3.13
CA LEU A 275 9.34 17.91 -2.90
C LEU A 275 10.69 18.22 -2.24
N GLY A 276 11.52 17.21 -1.98
CA GLY A 276 12.85 17.40 -1.39
C GLY A 276 12.80 17.69 0.11
N HIS A 277 11.80 17.16 0.82
CA HIS A 277 11.65 17.26 2.26
C HIS A 277 11.85 15.90 2.96
N PRO A 278 13.09 15.35 2.95
CA PRO A 278 13.36 13.99 3.42
C PRO A 278 13.01 13.77 4.90
N ALA A 279 13.23 14.75 5.77
CA ALA A 279 12.87 14.64 7.19
C ALA A 279 11.36 14.48 7.42
N MET A 280 10.53 15.15 6.59
CA MET A 280 9.08 14.98 6.64
C MET A 280 8.69 13.62 6.08
N ALA A 281 9.33 13.19 4.99
CA ALA A 281 9.09 11.89 4.38
C ALA A 281 9.43 10.73 5.34
N GLU A 282 10.57 10.78 6.01
CA GLU A 282 11.00 9.78 7.00
C GLU A 282 10.04 9.70 8.20
N LYS A 283 9.51 10.84 8.65
CA LYS A 283 8.50 10.85 9.73
C LYS A 283 7.23 10.10 9.31
N GLU A 284 6.74 10.36 8.11
CA GLU A 284 5.57 9.68 7.57
C GLU A 284 5.84 8.17 7.36
N ILE A 285 7.02 7.79 6.88
CA ILE A 285 7.43 6.37 6.79
C ILE A 285 7.45 5.71 8.18
N ALA A 286 8.02 6.38 9.19
CA ALA A 286 8.06 5.85 10.55
C ALA A 286 6.65 5.59 11.09
N THR A 287 5.69 6.49 10.83
CA THR A 287 4.28 6.28 11.20
C THR A 287 3.64 5.14 10.42
N ALA A 288 3.86 5.06 9.10
CA ALA A 288 3.31 3.96 8.31
C ALA A 288 3.81 2.59 8.78
N LEU A 289 5.11 2.47 9.08
CA LEU A 289 5.73 1.24 9.54
C LEU A 289 5.41 0.91 11.00
N SER A 290 5.06 1.91 11.83
CA SER A 290 4.55 1.64 13.18
C SER A 290 3.13 1.07 13.16
N LEU A 291 2.31 1.49 12.18
CA LEU A 291 0.95 0.98 11.97
C LEU A 291 0.97 -0.39 11.28
N GLU A 292 1.77 -0.56 10.22
CA GLU A 292 1.78 -1.76 9.39
C GLU A 292 3.22 -2.29 9.16
N PRO A 293 3.90 -2.80 10.21
CA PRO A 293 5.29 -3.24 10.15
C PRO A 293 5.56 -4.39 9.18
N PHE A 294 4.56 -5.22 8.86
CA PHE A 294 4.66 -6.39 7.99
C PHE A 294 4.00 -6.21 6.62
N SER A 295 3.45 -5.04 6.32
CA SER A 295 2.86 -4.75 5.00
C SER A 295 3.93 -4.64 3.92
N LEU A 296 3.91 -5.56 2.94
CA LEU A 296 4.89 -5.55 1.84
C LEU A 296 4.87 -4.24 1.05
N ILE A 297 3.69 -3.70 0.75
CA ILE A 297 3.58 -2.48 -0.04
C ILE A 297 4.08 -1.25 0.73
N ASN A 298 3.79 -1.16 2.03
CA ASN A 298 4.28 -0.04 2.84
C ASN A 298 5.80 -0.10 3.02
N ASN A 299 6.35 -1.30 3.24
CA ASN A 299 7.79 -1.51 3.31
C ASN A 299 8.46 -1.25 1.94
N PHE A 300 7.79 -1.52 0.81
CA PHE A 300 8.28 -1.18 -0.54
C PHE A 300 8.36 0.33 -0.76
N TYR A 301 7.29 1.07 -0.44
CA TYR A 301 7.31 2.54 -0.55
C TYR A 301 8.30 3.19 0.42
N ALA A 302 8.49 2.63 1.62
CA ALA A 302 9.53 3.07 2.55
C ALA A 302 10.93 3.00 1.92
N ALA A 303 11.24 1.90 1.23
CA ALA A 303 12.50 1.76 0.52
C ALA A 303 12.65 2.79 -0.61
N TYR A 304 11.55 3.06 -1.34
CA TYR A 304 11.53 4.09 -2.37
C TYR A 304 11.83 5.48 -1.80
N VAL A 305 11.23 5.83 -0.66
CA VAL A 305 11.48 7.11 0.02
C VAL A 305 12.92 7.22 0.53
N TYR A 306 13.51 6.13 1.03
CA TYR A 306 14.94 6.11 1.37
C TYR A 306 15.82 6.36 0.15
N TRP A 307 15.50 5.77 -1.01
CA TRP A 307 16.18 6.05 -2.27
C TRP A 307 16.07 7.54 -2.68
N LEU A 308 14.86 8.12 -2.64
CA LEU A 308 14.67 9.55 -2.94
C LEU A 308 15.51 10.44 -2.02
N SER A 309 15.65 10.04 -0.75
CA SER A 309 16.44 10.77 0.26
C SER A 309 17.95 10.55 0.12
N GLY A 310 18.40 9.68 -0.78
CA GLY A 310 19.82 9.32 -0.96
C GLY A 310 20.35 8.33 0.08
N ASN A 311 19.47 7.74 0.90
CA ASN A 311 19.82 6.75 1.92
C ASN A 311 19.78 5.33 1.33
N PHE A 312 20.66 5.05 0.37
CA PHE A 312 20.63 3.81 -0.42
C PHE A 312 20.84 2.56 0.44
N GLU A 313 21.66 2.62 1.48
CA GLU A 313 21.89 1.50 2.41
C GLU A 313 20.62 1.15 3.18
N ASN A 314 19.84 2.15 3.61
CA ASN A 314 18.55 1.94 4.25
C ASN A 314 17.54 1.36 3.26
N ALA A 315 17.55 1.81 1.99
CA ALA A 315 16.72 1.22 0.94
C ALA A 315 17.06 -0.27 0.71
N VAL A 316 18.35 -0.63 0.65
CA VAL A 316 18.79 -2.04 0.54
C VAL A 316 18.38 -2.85 1.77
N ALA A 317 18.57 -2.32 2.98
CA ALA A 317 18.15 -2.98 4.22
C ALA A 317 16.63 -3.24 4.24
N GLN A 318 15.86 -2.26 3.76
CA GLN A 318 14.41 -2.35 3.65
C GLN A 318 13.99 -3.39 2.58
N GLY A 319 14.71 -3.47 1.46
CA GLY A 319 14.56 -4.53 0.47
C GLY A 319 14.85 -5.92 1.03
N ARG A 320 15.91 -6.08 1.84
CA ARG A 320 16.22 -7.34 2.54
C ARG A 320 15.15 -7.74 3.55
N LYS A 321 14.53 -6.76 4.24
CA LYS A 321 13.37 -7.03 5.09
C LYS A 321 12.21 -7.58 4.26
N LEU A 322 11.93 -7.00 3.09
CA LEU A 322 10.88 -7.50 2.18
C LEU A 322 11.13 -8.93 1.72
N THR A 323 12.36 -9.27 1.33
CA THR A 323 12.69 -10.63 0.89
C THR A 323 12.66 -11.64 2.04
N ALA A 324 12.96 -11.22 3.28
CA ALA A 324 12.77 -12.05 4.47
C ALA A 324 11.28 -12.26 4.81
N LEU A 325 10.42 -11.25 4.61
CA LEU A 325 8.98 -11.37 4.83
C LEU A 325 8.31 -12.25 3.78
N GLN A 326 8.64 -12.03 2.51
CA GLN A 326 8.11 -12.80 1.39
C GLN A 326 9.17 -12.93 0.29
N PRO A 327 9.91 -14.06 0.23
CA PRO A 327 10.95 -14.28 -0.78
C PRO A 327 10.46 -14.18 -2.22
N ALA A 328 9.19 -14.52 -2.46
CA ALA A 328 8.53 -14.46 -3.77
C ALA A 328 7.98 -13.06 -4.11
N PHE A 329 8.28 -12.02 -3.32
CA PHE A 329 7.87 -10.66 -3.62
C PHE A 329 8.94 -9.95 -4.47
N TRP A 330 8.66 -9.81 -5.78
CA TRP A 330 9.59 -9.23 -6.76
C TRP A 330 10.13 -7.85 -6.34
N GLY A 331 9.29 -7.03 -5.69
CA GLY A 331 9.63 -5.66 -5.32
C GLY A 331 10.78 -5.57 -4.31
N GLY A 332 10.95 -6.55 -3.43
CA GLY A 332 12.06 -6.59 -2.47
C GLY A 332 13.42 -6.75 -3.17
N HIS A 333 13.48 -7.69 -4.12
CA HIS A 333 14.67 -7.95 -4.93
C HIS A 333 14.99 -6.81 -5.88
N MET A 334 13.97 -6.22 -6.51
CA MET A 334 14.15 -5.03 -7.36
C MET A 334 14.78 -3.88 -6.56
N ILE A 335 14.26 -3.59 -5.36
CA ILE A 335 14.77 -2.49 -4.52
C ILE A 335 16.24 -2.71 -4.16
N ILE A 336 16.61 -3.95 -3.81
CA ILE A 336 18.00 -4.31 -3.53
C ILE A 336 18.85 -4.02 -4.76
N GLY A 337 18.46 -4.57 -5.92
CA GLY A 337 19.19 -4.44 -7.17
C GLY A 337 19.41 -2.98 -7.59
N ALA A 338 18.33 -2.21 -7.69
CA ALA A 338 18.39 -0.82 -8.13
C ALA A 338 19.27 0.07 -7.22
N ASN A 339 19.25 -0.14 -5.91
CA ASN A 339 20.08 0.65 -4.99
C ASN A 339 21.54 0.17 -4.94
N LEU A 340 21.80 -1.12 -5.18
CA LEU A 340 23.17 -1.65 -5.29
C LEU A 340 23.88 -1.17 -6.56
N ILE A 341 23.15 -0.89 -7.65
CA ILE A 341 23.71 -0.17 -8.81
C ILE A 341 24.34 1.15 -8.37
N THR A 342 23.58 1.98 -7.62
CA THR A 342 24.06 3.28 -7.16
C THR A 342 25.23 3.15 -6.18
N LEU A 343 25.26 2.10 -5.37
CA LEU A 343 26.35 1.80 -4.45
C LEU A 343 27.59 1.18 -5.16
N GLY A 344 27.49 0.86 -6.44
CA GLY A 344 28.58 0.29 -7.26
C GLY A 344 28.83 -1.20 -7.05
N ASP A 345 27.96 -1.91 -6.33
CA ASP A 345 28.05 -3.37 -6.16
C ASP A 345 27.27 -4.08 -7.28
N TYR A 346 27.79 -3.96 -8.50
CA TYR A 346 27.17 -4.49 -9.70
C TYR A 346 26.91 -6.01 -9.67
N PRO A 347 27.82 -6.87 -9.16
CA PRO A 347 27.54 -8.31 -9.09
C PRO A 347 26.34 -8.65 -8.20
N ALA A 348 26.25 -8.06 -7.00
CA ALA A 348 25.11 -8.30 -6.11
C ALA A 348 23.83 -7.63 -6.64
N ALA A 349 23.95 -6.50 -7.35
CA ALA A 349 22.81 -5.90 -8.05
C ALA A 349 22.24 -6.83 -9.12
N GLN A 350 23.10 -7.46 -9.92
CA GLN A 350 22.71 -8.40 -10.96
C GLN A 350 21.92 -9.59 -10.38
N GLU A 351 22.45 -10.26 -9.36
CA GLU A 351 21.80 -11.41 -8.71
C GLU A 351 20.39 -11.07 -8.22
N ALA A 352 20.24 -9.91 -7.57
CA ALA A 352 18.95 -9.45 -7.08
C ALA A 352 17.97 -9.14 -8.23
N LEU A 353 18.42 -8.48 -9.29
CA LEU A 353 17.56 -8.15 -10.44
C LEU A 353 17.17 -9.39 -11.27
N GLU A 354 18.07 -10.36 -11.42
CA GLU A 354 17.77 -11.65 -12.05
C GLU A 354 16.69 -12.40 -11.26
N THR A 355 16.83 -12.48 -9.94
CA THR A 355 15.80 -13.07 -9.07
C THR A 355 14.46 -12.34 -9.21
N ALA A 356 14.48 -11.01 -9.29
CA ALA A 356 13.27 -10.21 -9.50
C ALA A 356 12.59 -10.52 -10.86
N LEU A 357 13.37 -10.73 -11.93
CA LEU A 357 12.86 -11.11 -13.26
C LEU A 357 12.30 -12.54 -13.29
N GLU A 358 12.93 -13.47 -12.58
CA GLU A 358 12.42 -14.85 -12.46
C GLU A 358 11.05 -14.90 -11.78
N ILE A 359 10.86 -14.07 -10.74
CA ILE A 359 9.58 -13.97 -10.03
C ILE A 359 8.53 -13.24 -10.89
N ASN A 360 8.92 -12.14 -11.54
CA ASN A 360 8.01 -11.31 -12.32
C ASN A 360 8.74 -10.63 -13.49
N TYR A 361 8.62 -11.21 -14.69
CA TYR A 361 9.20 -10.66 -15.90
C TYR A 361 8.42 -9.45 -16.40
N ASN A 362 8.97 -8.25 -16.17
CA ASN A 362 8.30 -6.97 -16.42
C ASN A 362 9.28 -5.86 -16.88
N GLY A 363 8.72 -4.78 -17.46
CA GLY A 363 9.52 -3.68 -18.02
C GLY A 363 10.31 -2.86 -17.00
N ILE A 364 9.84 -2.76 -15.75
CA ILE A 364 10.51 -2.00 -14.68
C ILE A 364 11.84 -2.69 -14.32
N THR A 365 11.79 -4.00 -14.06
CA THR A 365 12.99 -4.76 -13.71
C THR A 365 13.94 -4.90 -14.91
N LEU A 366 13.41 -5.07 -16.14
CA LEU A 366 14.24 -5.06 -17.35
C LEU A 366 14.99 -3.73 -17.51
N SER A 367 14.32 -2.59 -17.30
CA SER A 367 14.97 -1.28 -17.34
C SER A 367 16.12 -1.16 -16.34
N ALA A 368 15.93 -1.66 -15.11
CA ALA A 368 17.00 -1.70 -14.10
C ALA A 368 18.18 -2.61 -14.52
N CYS A 369 17.91 -3.78 -15.13
CA CYS A 369 18.97 -4.63 -15.70
C CYS A 369 19.72 -3.94 -16.84
N GLY A 370 19.00 -3.25 -17.72
CA GLY A 370 19.60 -2.48 -18.81
C GLY A 370 20.48 -1.36 -18.29
N ALA A 371 20.01 -0.64 -17.27
CA ALA A 371 20.77 0.40 -16.58
C ALA A 371 22.04 -0.16 -15.92
N LEU A 372 21.92 -1.29 -15.21
CA LEU A 372 23.06 -1.99 -14.62
C LEU A 372 24.14 -2.28 -15.68
N PHE A 373 23.77 -2.90 -16.80
CA PHE A 373 24.72 -3.23 -17.86
C PHE A 373 25.29 -1.99 -18.58
N GLY A 374 24.49 -0.94 -18.75
CA GLY A 374 24.98 0.33 -19.29
C GLY A 374 26.05 0.95 -18.38
N LEU A 375 25.77 1.03 -17.08
CA LEU A 375 26.65 1.62 -16.07
C LEU A 375 27.88 0.76 -15.75
N SER A 376 27.81 -0.57 -15.93
CA SER A 376 28.97 -1.47 -15.80
C SER A 376 29.86 -1.52 -17.05
N GLY A 377 29.43 -0.91 -18.17
CA GLY A 377 30.15 -0.92 -19.45
C GLY A 377 29.84 -2.13 -20.35
N GLU A 378 28.90 -2.99 -19.95
CA GLU A 378 28.44 -4.17 -20.70
C GLU A 378 27.40 -3.79 -21.77
N HIS A 379 27.78 -2.90 -22.69
CA HIS A 379 26.86 -2.25 -23.62
C HIS A 379 26.12 -3.22 -24.55
N GLU A 380 26.70 -4.38 -24.88
CA GLU A 380 26.01 -5.41 -25.68
C GLU A 380 24.84 -6.03 -24.90
N SER A 381 25.04 -6.35 -23.62
CA SER A 381 23.99 -6.87 -22.74
C SER A 381 22.88 -5.83 -22.53
N ALA A 382 23.21 -4.55 -22.35
CA ALA A 382 22.21 -3.48 -22.27
C ALA A 382 21.37 -3.34 -23.55
N ARG A 383 21.98 -3.52 -24.74
CA ARG A 383 21.24 -3.55 -26.02
C ARG A 383 20.38 -4.80 -26.20
N ASP A 384 20.81 -5.93 -25.65
CA ASP A 384 19.95 -7.13 -25.60
C ASP A 384 18.72 -6.88 -24.73
N ILE A 385 18.87 -6.22 -23.58
CA ILE A 385 17.73 -5.80 -22.75
C ILE A 385 16.75 -4.92 -23.53
N LEU A 386 17.22 -3.93 -24.32
CA LEU A 386 16.34 -3.15 -25.19
C LEU A 386 15.58 -4.01 -26.20
N THR A 387 16.22 -5.06 -26.72
CA THR A 387 15.56 -6.02 -27.63
C THR A 387 14.48 -6.81 -26.90
N GLN A 388 14.75 -7.26 -25.68
CA GLN A 388 13.79 -7.93 -24.81
C GLN A 388 12.61 -7.02 -24.46
N MET A 389 12.85 -5.76 -24.09
CA MET A 389 11.82 -4.77 -23.79
C MET A 389 10.92 -4.49 -25.01
N ASN A 390 11.50 -4.40 -26.22
CA ASN A 390 10.76 -4.28 -27.47
C ASN A 390 9.93 -5.53 -27.81
N ALA A 391 10.37 -6.72 -27.41
CA ALA A 391 9.57 -7.93 -27.54
C ALA A 391 8.43 -7.95 -26.51
N LEU A 392 8.71 -7.56 -25.26
CA LEU A 392 7.74 -7.50 -24.17
C LEU A 392 6.62 -6.48 -24.44
N SER A 393 6.94 -5.34 -25.07
CA SER A 393 5.96 -4.30 -25.39
C SER A 393 4.82 -4.76 -26.32
N LYS A 394 4.99 -5.91 -26.98
CA LYS A 394 3.94 -6.55 -27.81
C LYS A 394 2.85 -7.22 -26.99
N THR A 395 3.12 -7.56 -25.72
CA THR A 395 2.20 -8.31 -24.86
C THR A 395 1.88 -7.59 -23.54
N GLN A 396 2.78 -6.73 -23.07
CA GLN A 396 2.64 -5.96 -21.84
C GLN A 396 2.97 -4.48 -22.08
N VAL A 397 2.58 -3.59 -21.16
CA VAL A 397 2.99 -2.19 -21.24
C VAL A 397 4.45 -2.08 -20.84
N VAL A 398 5.24 -1.45 -21.70
CA VAL A 398 6.60 -0.98 -21.39
C VAL A 398 6.58 0.52 -21.56
N SER A 399 6.96 1.26 -20.52
CA SER A 399 6.87 2.72 -20.55
C SER A 399 8.01 3.33 -21.36
N ASN A 400 7.78 4.52 -21.92
CA ASN A 400 8.81 5.29 -22.60
C ASN A 400 9.94 5.66 -21.64
N TYR A 401 9.62 6.00 -20.39
CA TYR A 401 10.60 6.21 -19.35
C TYR A 401 11.55 5.02 -19.21
N ASP A 402 11.00 3.81 -19.06
CA ASP A 402 11.79 2.60 -18.84
C ASP A 402 12.77 2.35 -20.01
N MET A 403 12.35 2.60 -21.26
CA MET A 403 13.21 2.53 -22.46
C MET A 403 14.28 3.63 -22.49
N GLY A 404 13.88 4.86 -22.17
CA GLY A 404 14.77 6.03 -22.15
C GLY A 404 15.92 5.88 -21.15
N ILE A 405 15.66 5.27 -19.99
CA ILE A 405 16.70 4.99 -18.97
C ILE A 405 17.83 4.14 -19.56
N VAL A 406 17.50 3.05 -20.25
CA VAL A 406 18.52 2.14 -20.79
C VAL A 406 19.34 2.85 -21.88
N HIS A 407 18.69 3.58 -22.80
CA HIS A 407 19.39 4.42 -23.78
C HIS A 407 20.28 5.48 -23.14
N ALA A 408 19.81 6.15 -22.08
CA ALA A 408 20.59 7.15 -21.37
C ALA A 408 21.87 6.54 -20.76
N THR A 409 21.77 5.36 -20.14
CA THR A 409 22.92 4.64 -19.57
C THR A 409 23.89 4.09 -20.61
N LEU A 410 23.45 3.93 -21.87
CA LEU A 410 24.30 3.58 -23.00
C LEU A 410 25.04 4.80 -23.60
N GLY A 411 24.71 6.01 -23.15
CA GLY A 411 25.21 7.27 -23.73
C GLY A 411 24.43 7.76 -24.97
N ASP A 412 23.31 7.12 -25.31
CA ASP A 412 22.46 7.48 -26.46
C ASP A 412 21.51 8.66 -26.12
N ALA A 413 22.07 9.80 -25.72
CA ALA A 413 21.30 10.91 -25.14
C ALA A 413 20.20 11.45 -26.06
N ASP A 414 20.44 11.51 -27.38
CA ASP A 414 19.42 11.98 -28.34
C ASP A 414 18.17 11.10 -28.35
N ILE A 415 18.36 9.77 -28.30
CA ILE A 415 17.26 8.79 -28.27
C ILE A 415 16.58 8.82 -26.91
N ALA A 416 17.36 8.87 -25.83
CA ALA A 416 16.83 8.93 -24.47
C ALA A 416 15.91 10.14 -24.27
N VAL A 417 16.31 11.32 -24.74
CA VAL A 417 15.51 12.55 -24.66
C VAL A 417 14.17 12.41 -25.40
N GLU A 418 14.14 11.78 -26.58
CA GLU A 418 12.88 11.54 -27.29
C GLU A 418 11.93 10.66 -26.48
N TYR A 419 12.43 9.58 -25.89
CA TYR A 419 11.65 8.73 -24.99
C TYR A 419 11.14 9.49 -23.77
N PHE A 420 11.98 10.29 -23.11
CA PHE A 420 11.54 11.06 -21.94
C PHE A 420 10.52 12.15 -22.30
N GLN A 421 10.63 12.79 -23.46
CA GLN A 421 9.61 13.73 -23.95
C GLN A 421 8.26 13.03 -24.18
N ASN A 422 8.29 11.84 -24.78
CA ASN A 422 7.08 11.03 -24.94
C ASN A 422 6.50 10.60 -23.58
N ALA A 423 7.36 10.21 -22.63
CA ALA A 423 6.95 9.86 -21.26
C ALA A 423 6.25 11.03 -20.56
N ILE A 424 6.79 12.24 -20.65
CA ILE A 424 6.16 13.47 -20.13
C ILE A 424 4.81 13.71 -20.81
N SER A 425 4.74 13.62 -22.15
CA SER A 425 3.50 13.86 -22.89
C SER A 425 2.37 12.88 -22.54
N GLN A 426 2.72 11.68 -22.11
CA GLN A 426 1.77 10.64 -21.68
C GLN A 426 1.56 10.64 -20.17
N HIS A 427 2.15 11.60 -19.45
CA HIS A 427 2.16 11.69 -17.99
C HIS A 427 2.60 10.37 -17.36
N GLU A 428 3.63 9.71 -17.89
CA GLU A 428 4.11 8.46 -17.30
C GLU A 428 4.62 8.73 -15.87
N PRO A 429 4.03 8.08 -14.85
CA PRO A 429 4.30 8.43 -13.44
C PRO A 429 5.78 8.39 -13.03
N PRO A 430 6.66 7.54 -13.62
CA PRO A 430 8.08 7.54 -13.31
C PRO A 430 8.81 8.85 -13.54
N MET A 431 8.31 9.70 -14.45
CA MET A 431 8.97 10.97 -14.76
C MET A 431 9.09 11.86 -13.52
N LEU A 432 8.17 11.78 -12.56
CA LEU A 432 8.26 12.47 -11.28
C LEU A 432 9.53 12.14 -10.49
N PHE A 433 10.08 10.95 -10.69
CA PHE A 433 11.30 10.48 -10.03
C PHE A 433 12.56 10.67 -10.89
N PHE A 434 12.43 11.22 -12.10
CA PHE A 434 13.55 11.29 -13.05
C PHE A 434 14.73 12.09 -12.51
N LYS A 435 14.50 13.16 -11.75
CA LYS A 435 15.58 13.96 -11.13
C LYS A 435 16.50 13.15 -10.22
N TYR A 436 16.00 12.08 -9.59
CA TYR A 436 16.79 11.22 -8.73
C TYR A 436 17.65 10.25 -9.55
N ILE A 437 17.15 9.79 -10.71
CA ILE A 437 17.99 9.06 -11.67
C ILE A 437 19.07 9.96 -12.24
N VAL A 438 18.77 11.21 -12.57
CA VAL A 438 19.78 12.17 -13.06
C VAL A 438 20.87 12.38 -11.99
N ARG A 439 20.46 12.49 -10.72
CA ARG A 439 21.38 12.57 -9.57
C ARG A 439 22.26 11.31 -9.42
N ASP A 440 21.68 10.12 -9.62
CA ASP A 440 22.31 8.86 -9.21
C ASP A 440 23.07 8.16 -10.33
N TRP A 441 22.48 8.09 -11.53
CA TRP A 441 22.95 7.24 -12.63
C TRP A 441 23.43 8.05 -13.83
N LEU A 442 22.80 9.19 -14.15
CA LEU A 442 23.11 9.99 -15.35
C LEU A 442 24.03 11.16 -15.01
N THR A 443 25.17 10.84 -14.40
CA THR A 443 26.18 11.81 -13.96
C THR A 443 27.45 11.72 -14.82
N GLY A 444 28.35 12.71 -14.66
CA GLY A 444 29.65 12.70 -15.36
C GLY A 444 29.48 12.70 -16.89
N GLU A 445 30.04 11.70 -17.56
CA GLU A 445 29.97 11.57 -19.03
C GLU A 445 28.57 11.21 -19.55
N LEU A 446 27.70 10.67 -18.68
CA LEU A 446 26.31 10.34 -19.02
C LEU A 446 25.34 11.50 -18.76
N HIS A 447 25.80 12.61 -18.16
CA HIS A 447 24.97 13.79 -17.96
C HIS A 447 24.75 14.54 -19.27
N ASP A 448 23.49 14.84 -19.58
CA ASP A 448 23.11 15.74 -20.67
C ASP A 448 22.26 16.87 -20.09
N LYS A 449 22.60 18.12 -20.42
CA LYS A 449 21.88 19.34 -19.98
C LYS A 449 20.38 19.31 -20.28
N ARG A 450 19.95 18.54 -21.29
CA ARG A 450 18.52 18.40 -21.64
C ARG A 450 17.77 17.62 -20.56
N TYR A 451 18.43 16.75 -19.81
CA TYR A 451 17.80 16.06 -18.69
C TYR A 451 17.38 17.05 -17.59
N ASP A 452 18.20 18.07 -17.31
CA ASP A 452 17.86 19.12 -16.35
C ASP A 452 16.61 19.91 -16.82
N MET A 453 16.55 20.23 -18.12
CA MET A 453 15.38 20.90 -18.72
C MET A 453 14.11 20.05 -18.61
N LEU A 454 14.22 18.73 -18.79
CA LEU A 454 13.09 17.81 -18.64
C LEU A 454 12.62 17.73 -17.18
N VAL A 455 13.55 17.77 -16.21
CA VAL A 455 13.22 17.84 -14.78
C VAL A 455 12.45 19.11 -14.46
N GLU A 456 12.90 20.26 -14.96
CA GLU A 456 12.22 21.54 -14.77
C GLU A 456 10.80 21.54 -15.35
N LEU A 457 10.60 20.91 -16.52
CA LEU A 457 9.29 20.83 -17.18
C LEU A 457 8.23 20.08 -16.36
N ILE A 458 8.64 19.13 -15.52
CA ILE A 458 7.73 18.33 -14.67
C ILE A 458 7.34 19.08 -13.39
N LEU A 459 8.18 20.03 -12.96
CA LEU A 459 8.00 20.78 -11.70
C LEU A 459 7.32 22.14 -11.90
N GLN A 460 7.08 22.56 -13.14
CA GLN A 460 6.33 23.77 -13.53
C GLN A 460 4.87 23.43 -13.77
#